data_AF-A0A0J6VMF3-F1
#
_entry.id   AF-A0A0J6VMF3-F1
#
_cell.length_a   1.000
_cell.length_b   1.000
_cell.length_c   1.000
_cell.angle_alpha   90.00
_cell.angle_beta   90.00
_cell.angle_gamma   90.00
#
_symmetry.space_group_name_H-M   'P 1'
#
loop_
_entity.id
_entity.type
_entity.pdbx_description
1 polymer ?
#
loop_
_entity_poly.entity_id
_entity_poly.type
_entity_poly.pdbx_seq_one_letter_code
_entity_poly.pdbx_strand_id
1 'polypeptide(L)'
;MTGVADVLAGCGALTADPRVTAVERRLRVPVSVAVRGRRGVGRDAVAAALAAAGVAVVAAGVAAEVDVVVLAERLTDEERTVLERRSVPTLVVLNKADLGGPGAGGPLAAADVTAARMSVALGLPVVPMIALLGVTEVRDDDLTALRALVDAPADMTSVDAFVAGEHPVPAGTRRQLLDRFDRFGLAHAVLAAADGLTPAAVTARLRALSRTDAVLAALAAVAAPLRYTRIRAAVHALRVVAAETSDERLAAFVDGDDVVLAVMTAAVDVVEAGGAEVDRGDDAGAHTRRALRWHAYARAPLDALHRRCAADIARGSLRLLEGCDD
;
A
#
# COMPACT_ATOMS: atom_id res chain seq x y z
N MET A 1 -15.00 9.42 -1.47
CA MET A 1 -14.20 10.39 -0.70
C MET A 1 -13.16 10.98 -1.63
N THR A 2 -13.36 12.23 -2.03
CA THR A 2 -12.40 13.04 -2.78
C THR A 2 -11.12 13.18 -1.96
N GLY A 3 -9.94 12.92 -2.53
CA GLY A 3 -8.69 12.93 -1.77
C GLY A 3 -8.36 14.35 -1.26
N VAL A 4 -7.58 14.47 -0.19
CA VAL A 4 -7.17 15.80 0.33
C VAL A 4 -6.50 16.67 -0.74
N ALA A 5 -5.75 16.05 -1.65
CA ALA A 5 -5.13 16.73 -2.78
C ALA A 5 -6.16 17.26 -3.79
N ASP A 6 -7.32 16.59 -3.93
CA ASP A 6 -8.41 17.00 -4.80
C ASP A 6 -9.23 18.13 -4.15
N VAL A 7 -9.44 18.08 -2.83
CA VAL A 7 -10.03 19.19 -2.07
C VAL A 7 -9.16 20.43 -2.23
N LEU A 8 -7.85 20.31 -1.99
CA LEU A 8 -6.92 21.45 -2.07
C LEU A 8 -6.63 21.90 -3.52
N ALA A 9 -6.94 21.08 -4.53
CA ALA A 9 -6.83 21.44 -5.95
C ALA A 9 -7.86 22.49 -6.42
N GLY A 10 -8.86 22.81 -5.61
CA GLY A 10 -9.81 23.89 -5.87
C GLY A 10 -9.23 25.29 -5.65
N CYS A 11 -8.06 25.43 -5.02
CA CYS A 11 -7.49 26.74 -4.65
C CYS A 11 -7.08 27.58 -5.86
N GLY A 12 -6.51 26.95 -6.89
CA GLY A 12 -6.03 27.61 -8.09
C GLY A 12 -7.14 28.24 -8.93
N ALA A 13 -8.40 27.82 -8.72
CA ALA A 13 -9.56 28.47 -9.32
C ALA A 13 -10.00 29.74 -8.56
N LEU A 14 -9.57 29.91 -7.30
CA LEU A 14 -9.93 31.04 -6.46
C LEU A 14 -8.98 32.23 -6.66
N THR A 15 -7.73 31.98 -7.04
CA THR A 15 -6.70 33.01 -7.16
C THR A 15 -5.64 32.65 -8.22
N ALA A 16 -5.12 33.67 -8.89
CA ALA A 16 -4.04 33.53 -9.87
C ALA A 16 -2.63 33.63 -9.24
N ASP A 17 -2.52 33.65 -7.91
CA ASP A 17 -1.22 33.73 -7.24
C ASP A 17 -0.37 32.48 -7.52
N PRO A 18 0.83 32.63 -8.14
CA PRO A 18 1.67 31.50 -8.53
C PRO A 18 2.15 30.65 -7.34
N ARG A 19 2.14 31.21 -6.12
CA ARG A 19 2.49 30.49 -4.89
C ARG A 19 1.42 29.45 -4.53
N VAL A 20 0.14 29.72 -4.80
CA VAL A 20 -0.95 28.75 -4.62
C VAL A 20 -0.78 27.58 -5.58
N THR A 21 -0.56 27.85 -6.87
CA THR A 21 -0.26 26.80 -7.87
C THR A 21 0.98 25.98 -7.49
N ALA A 22 2.01 26.62 -6.92
CA ALA A 22 3.20 25.93 -6.46
C ALA A 22 2.91 24.97 -5.28
N VAL A 23 2.02 25.34 -4.36
CA VAL A 23 1.57 24.47 -3.25
C VAL A 23 0.78 23.28 -3.78
N GLU A 24 -0.19 23.50 -4.67
CA GLU A 24 -0.97 22.42 -5.29
C GLU A 24 -0.08 21.41 -6.02
N ARG A 25 0.86 21.91 -6.82
CA ARG A 25 1.80 21.05 -7.55
C ARG A 25 2.61 20.17 -6.60
N ARG A 26 3.06 20.71 -5.47
CA ARG A 26 3.81 19.94 -4.46
C ARG A 26 2.95 18.87 -3.79
N LEU A 27 1.68 19.17 -3.52
CA LEU A 27 0.75 18.19 -2.94
C LEU A 27 0.43 17.02 -3.88
N ARG A 28 0.39 17.29 -5.19
CA ARG A 28 0.14 16.25 -6.21
C ARG A 28 1.33 15.33 -6.45
N VAL A 29 2.53 15.66 -5.94
CA VAL A 29 3.69 14.76 -6.08
C VAL A 29 3.45 13.51 -5.23
N PRO A 30 3.38 12.32 -5.84
CA PRO A 30 3.20 11.07 -5.10
C PRO A 30 4.37 10.84 -4.14
N VAL A 31 4.16 10.00 -3.12
CA VAL A 31 5.25 9.58 -2.23
C VAL A 31 6.19 8.69 -3.03
N SER A 32 7.46 9.09 -3.10
CA SER A 32 8.48 8.33 -3.82
C SER A 32 8.94 7.11 -3.02
N VAL A 33 9.08 5.96 -3.69
CA VAL A 33 9.43 4.68 -3.06
C VAL A 33 10.68 4.07 -3.69
N ALA A 34 11.67 3.71 -2.88
CA ALA A 34 12.81 2.92 -3.33
C ALA A 34 12.63 1.45 -2.92
N VAL A 35 12.81 0.54 -3.89
CA VAL A 35 12.76 -0.91 -3.61
C VAL A 35 14.19 -1.44 -3.50
N ARG A 36 14.51 -1.98 -2.33
CA ARG A 36 15.85 -2.46 -1.96
C ARG A 36 15.81 -3.93 -1.61
N GLY A 37 16.94 -4.60 -1.74
CA GLY A 37 17.08 -6.00 -1.39
C GLY A 37 18.31 -6.61 -2.05
N ARG A 38 18.79 -7.72 -1.50
CA ARG A 38 19.90 -8.47 -2.08
C ARG A 38 19.51 -9.06 -3.44
N ARG A 39 20.51 -9.44 -4.24
CA ARG A 39 20.28 -10.18 -5.47
C ARG A 39 19.60 -11.51 -5.16
N GLY A 40 18.56 -11.86 -5.93
CA GLY A 40 17.86 -13.15 -5.82
C GLY A 40 16.60 -13.16 -4.92
N VAL A 41 16.34 -12.11 -4.12
CA VAL A 41 15.09 -12.02 -3.32
C VAL A 41 13.87 -11.56 -4.12
N GLY A 42 14.04 -11.26 -5.42
CA GLY A 42 12.95 -10.81 -6.29
C GLY A 42 12.60 -9.33 -6.14
N ARG A 43 13.57 -8.48 -5.75
CA ARG A 43 13.37 -7.02 -5.62
C ARG A 43 12.79 -6.37 -6.89
N ASP A 44 13.23 -6.83 -8.06
CA ASP A 44 12.80 -6.24 -9.35
C ASP A 44 11.34 -6.64 -9.66
N ALA A 45 10.92 -7.85 -9.26
CA ALA A 45 9.52 -8.28 -9.36
C ALA A 45 8.62 -7.49 -8.41
N VAL A 46 9.07 -7.22 -7.17
CA VAL A 46 8.35 -6.35 -6.23
C VAL A 46 8.23 -4.93 -6.80
N ALA A 47 9.32 -4.37 -7.32
CA ALA A 47 9.31 -3.05 -7.96
C ALA A 47 8.33 -2.97 -9.14
N ALA A 48 8.32 -4.00 -10.00
CA ALA A 48 7.39 -4.08 -11.11
C ALA A 48 5.93 -4.17 -10.65
N ALA A 49 5.63 -4.99 -9.63
CA ALA A 49 4.28 -5.12 -9.07
C ALA A 49 3.78 -3.82 -8.43
N LEU A 50 4.64 -3.11 -7.68
CA LEU A 50 4.30 -1.82 -7.10
C LEU A 50 4.10 -0.75 -8.17
N ALA A 51 4.96 -0.70 -9.19
CA ALA A 51 4.81 0.24 -10.30
C ALA A 51 3.53 -0.01 -11.11
N ALA A 52 3.20 -1.28 -11.39
CA ALA A 52 1.95 -1.68 -12.04
C ALA A 52 0.71 -1.33 -11.20
N ALA A 53 0.86 -1.22 -9.88
CA ALA A 53 -0.18 -0.75 -8.97
C ALA A 53 -0.21 0.80 -8.82
N GLY A 54 0.59 1.54 -9.57
CA GLY A 54 0.61 3.01 -9.57
C GLY A 54 1.50 3.64 -8.49
N VAL A 55 2.34 2.86 -7.81
CA VAL A 55 3.32 3.41 -6.86
C VAL A 55 4.45 4.09 -7.63
N ALA A 56 4.85 5.28 -7.18
CA ALA A 56 5.97 6.03 -7.73
C ALA A 56 7.33 5.42 -7.31
N VAL A 57 7.68 4.30 -7.93
CA VAL A 57 8.95 3.61 -7.69
C VAL A 57 10.10 4.36 -8.37
N VAL A 58 11.11 4.75 -7.60
CA VAL A 58 12.29 5.45 -8.13
C VAL A 58 13.36 4.46 -8.59
N ALA A 59 14.21 4.92 -9.51
CA ALA A 59 15.35 4.13 -9.97
C ALA A 59 16.34 3.81 -8.83
N ALA A 60 17.06 2.70 -8.97
CA ALA A 60 18.05 2.28 -7.99
C ALA A 60 19.12 3.37 -7.76
N GLY A 61 19.44 3.63 -6.49
CA GLY A 61 20.41 4.66 -6.10
C GLY A 61 19.84 6.08 -5.97
N VAL A 62 18.60 6.30 -6.41
CA VAL A 62 17.89 7.57 -6.18
C VAL A 62 17.32 7.59 -4.77
N ALA A 63 17.43 8.74 -4.09
CA ALA A 63 16.80 8.93 -2.78
C ALA A 63 15.28 8.92 -2.91
N ALA A 64 14.62 8.21 -1.99
CA ALA A 64 13.17 8.13 -1.89
C ALA A 64 12.71 8.53 -0.50
N GLU A 65 11.42 8.79 -0.36
CA GLU A 65 10.81 9.16 0.91
C GLU A 65 10.40 7.95 1.75
N VAL A 66 10.21 6.80 1.10
CA VAL A 66 9.93 5.52 1.75
C VAL A 66 10.80 4.44 1.13
N ASP A 67 11.34 3.56 1.98
CA ASP A 67 12.04 2.37 1.55
C ASP A 67 11.13 1.14 1.64
N VAL A 68 11.12 0.31 0.60
CA VAL A 68 10.57 -1.04 0.60
C VAL A 68 11.75 -2.01 0.55
N VAL A 69 12.00 -2.74 1.64
CA VAL A 69 13.10 -3.69 1.76
C VAL A 69 12.57 -5.11 1.55
N VAL A 70 13.08 -5.80 0.54
CA VAL A 70 12.62 -7.12 0.11
C VAL A 70 13.50 -8.22 0.68
N LEU A 71 12.87 -9.17 1.36
CA LEU A 71 13.43 -10.41 1.90
C LEU A 71 12.72 -11.60 1.24
N ALA A 72 13.27 -12.82 1.28
CA ALA A 72 12.63 -14.00 0.67
C ALA A 72 12.37 -15.16 1.64
N GLU A 73 13.19 -15.35 2.67
CA GLU A 73 13.08 -16.53 3.54
C GLU A 73 13.52 -16.24 4.98
N ARG A 74 14.72 -15.67 5.14
CA ARG A 74 15.33 -15.37 6.43
C ARG A 74 15.94 -13.98 6.40
N LEU A 75 15.91 -13.34 7.55
CA LEU A 75 16.62 -12.10 7.79
C LEU A 75 18.09 -12.44 8.07
N THR A 76 18.99 -11.95 7.24
CA THR A 76 20.44 -12.02 7.48
C THR A 76 20.93 -10.87 8.35
N ASP A 77 22.11 -11.01 8.97
CA ASP A 77 22.70 -9.96 9.80
C ASP A 77 23.05 -8.70 9.02
N GLU A 78 23.43 -8.86 7.75
CA GLU A 78 23.64 -7.74 6.82
C GLU A 78 22.35 -6.95 6.59
N GLU A 79 21.25 -7.64 6.30
CA GLU A 79 19.94 -7.00 6.12
C GLU A 79 19.43 -6.36 7.41
N ARG A 80 19.67 -7.00 8.55
CA ARG A 80 19.37 -6.41 9.88
C ARG A 80 20.12 -5.10 10.08
N THR A 81 21.42 -5.08 9.81
CA THR A 81 22.25 -3.87 9.96
C THR A 81 21.77 -2.74 9.06
N VAL A 82 21.36 -3.06 7.82
CA VAL A 82 20.78 -2.08 6.89
C VAL A 82 19.47 -1.52 7.44
N LEU A 83 18.58 -2.39 7.94
CA LEU A 83 17.30 -1.99 8.51
C LEU A 83 17.45 -1.18 9.80
N GLU A 84 18.45 -1.46 10.63
CA GLU A 84 18.75 -0.69 11.85
C GLU A 84 19.26 0.72 11.54
N ARG A 85 19.96 0.91 10.42
CA ARG A 85 20.52 2.20 9.98
C ARG A 85 19.58 3.00 9.06
N ARG A 86 18.33 2.57 8.91
CA ARG A 86 17.33 3.25 8.08
C ARG A 86 17.16 4.72 8.49
N SER A 87 17.01 5.60 7.50
CA SER A 87 16.79 7.04 7.71
C SER A 87 15.42 7.52 7.28
N VAL A 88 14.62 6.65 6.64
CA VAL A 88 13.29 6.93 6.13
C VAL A 88 12.30 5.87 6.62
N PRO A 89 10.98 6.17 6.65
CA PRO A 89 9.96 5.16 6.88
C PRO A 89 10.19 3.94 5.98
N THR A 90 10.12 2.75 6.57
CA THR A 90 10.51 1.50 5.89
C THR A 90 9.41 0.46 6.03
N LEU A 91 9.03 -0.15 4.90
CA LEU A 91 8.21 -1.34 4.82
C LEU A 91 9.09 -2.54 4.46
N VAL A 92 8.93 -3.66 5.14
CA VAL A 92 9.60 -4.90 4.76
C VAL A 92 8.61 -5.79 4.01
N VAL A 93 9.03 -6.30 2.86
CA VAL A 93 8.26 -7.27 2.07
C VAL A 93 8.96 -8.61 2.14
N LEU A 94 8.29 -9.61 2.73
CA LEU A 94 8.71 -11.01 2.68
C LEU A 94 8.19 -11.62 1.38
N ASN A 95 8.93 -11.43 0.30
CA ASN A 95 8.61 -11.95 -1.02
C ASN A 95 8.79 -13.48 -1.09
N LYS A 96 8.25 -14.10 -2.15
CA LYS A 96 8.24 -15.55 -2.35
C LYS A 96 7.51 -16.31 -1.24
N ALA A 97 6.39 -15.75 -0.79
CA ALA A 97 5.56 -16.36 0.25
C ALA A 97 5.01 -17.76 -0.14
N ASP A 98 5.02 -18.09 -1.43
CA ASP A 98 4.73 -19.42 -1.98
C ASP A 98 5.76 -20.50 -1.60
N LEU A 99 6.97 -20.09 -1.21
CA LEU A 99 8.04 -21.00 -0.78
C LEU A 99 8.02 -21.27 0.73
N GLY A 100 7.02 -20.76 1.45
CA GLY A 100 6.81 -21.05 2.87
C GLY A 100 6.74 -22.56 3.12
N GLY A 101 7.40 -23.03 4.19
CA GLY A 101 7.47 -24.45 4.54
C GLY A 101 6.09 -25.11 4.75
N PRO A 102 6.04 -26.46 4.87
CA PRO A 102 4.79 -27.23 4.90
C PRO A 102 4.05 -27.13 6.24
N GLY A 103 3.67 -25.92 6.63
CA GLY A 103 2.85 -25.63 7.80
C GLY A 103 1.37 -25.93 7.57
N ALA A 104 0.62 -26.10 8.66
CA ALA A 104 -0.83 -26.14 8.62
C ALA A 104 -1.38 -24.85 7.97
N GLY A 105 -2.23 -24.99 6.95
CA GLY A 105 -2.80 -23.86 6.20
C GLY A 105 -2.02 -23.45 4.95
N GLY A 106 -0.92 -24.14 4.62
CA GLY A 106 -0.17 -23.94 3.37
C GLY A 106 0.86 -22.79 3.42
N PRO A 107 1.56 -22.54 2.30
CA PRO A 107 2.73 -21.65 2.27
C PRO A 107 2.44 -20.22 2.73
N LEU A 108 1.28 -19.68 2.33
CA LEU A 108 0.87 -18.33 2.69
C LEU A 108 0.65 -18.15 4.20
N ALA A 109 0.04 -19.12 4.88
CA ALA A 109 -0.14 -19.09 6.34
C ALA A 109 1.21 -19.19 7.07
N ALA A 110 2.14 -20.00 6.56
CA ALA A 110 3.49 -20.07 7.10
C ALA A 110 4.26 -18.75 6.91
N ALA A 111 4.07 -18.09 5.77
CA ALA A 111 4.62 -16.77 5.50
C ALA A 111 4.04 -15.69 6.44
N ASP A 112 2.75 -15.74 6.76
CA ASP A 112 2.11 -14.83 7.74
C ASP A 112 2.73 -14.96 9.13
N VAL A 113 2.90 -16.20 9.61
CA VAL A 113 3.57 -16.45 10.91
C VAL A 113 5.00 -15.94 10.91
N THR A 114 5.71 -16.12 9.80
CA THR A 114 7.11 -15.68 9.65
C THR A 114 7.19 -14.15 9.62
N ALA A 115 6.33 -13.50 8.84
CA ALA A 115 6.23 -12.05 8.77
C ALA A 115 5.90 -11.43 10.13
N ALA A 116 4.95 -11.99 10.87
CA ALA A 116 4.60 -11.52 12.21
C ALA A 116 5.79 -11.60 13.18
N ARG A 117 6.53 -12.72 13.18
CA ARG A 117 7.73 -12.87 14.01
C ARG A 117 8.83 -11.88 13.64
N MET A 118 9.07 -11.68 12.34
CA MET A 118 10.04 -10.69 11.87
C MET A 118 9.62 -9.27 12.23
N SER A 119 8.33 -8.96 12.12
CA SER A 119 7.77 -7.64 12.44
C SER A 119 8.06 -7.26 13.89
N VAL A 120 7.79 -8.18 14.83
CA VAL A 120 8.12 -7.99 16.25
C VAL A 120 9.64 -7.82 16.45
N ALA A 121 10.45 -8.65 15.81
CA ALA A 121 11.91 -8.61 15.97
C ALA A 121 12.57 -7.35 15.38
N LEU A 122 11.96 -6.74 14.36
CA LEU A 122 12.48 -5.56 13.66
C LEU A 122 11.85 -4.25 14.16
N GLY A 123 10.69 -4.31 14.81
CA GLY A 123 9.87 -3.14 15.09
C GLY A 123 9.41 -2.42 13.81
N LEU A 124 9.18 -3.18 12.74
CA LEU A 124 8.82 -2.70 11.41
C LEU A 124 7.69 -3.53 10.83
N PRO A 125 6.78 -2.94 10.04
CA PRO A 125 5.79 -3.72 9.33
C PRO A 125 6.48 -4.66 8.33
N VAL A 126 6.13 -5.94 8.40
CA VAL A 126 6.58 -6.99 7.48
C VAL A 126 5.35 -7.61 6.83
N VAL A 127 5.28 -7.59 5.51
CA VAL A 127 4.14 -8.12 4.74
C VAL A 127 4.60 -9.19 3.75
N PRO A 128 4.01 -10.39 3.77
CA PRO A 128 4.31 -11.42 2.79
C PRO A 128 3.72 -11.11 1.41
N MET A 129 4.47 -11.44 0.36
CA MET A 129 4.08 -11.19 -1.04
C MET A 129 4.53 -12.33 -1.96
N ILE A 130 3.79 -12.58 -3.03
CA ILE A 130 4.25 -13.38 -4.17
C ILE A 130 4.31 -12.43 -5.37
N ALA A 131 5.43 -11.71 -5.49
CA ALA A 131 5.50 -10.58 -6.41
C ALA A 131 5.35 -10.97 -7.88
N LEU A 132 5.76 -12.19 -8.24
CA LEU A 132 5.61 -12.70 -9.60
C LEU A 132 4.14 -12.65 -10.05
N LEU A 133 3.21 -13.04 -9.18
CA LEU A 133 1.77 -13.07 -9.50
C LEU A 133 1.12 -11.68 -9.53
N GLY A 134 1.79 -10.64 -9.05
CA GLY A 134 1.24 -9.29 -8.96
C GLY A 134 1.08 -8.59 -10.32
N VAL A 135 1.83 -9.03 -11.33
CA VAL A 135 1.82 -8.48 -12.69
C VAL A 135 1.42 -9.51 -13.76
N THR A 136 1.09 -10.73 -13.34
CA THR A 136 0.81 -11.82 -14.26
C THR A 136 -0.59 -11.69 -14.83
N GLU A 137 -0.67 -11.63 -16.15
CA GLU A 137 -1.93 -11.69 -16.90
C GLU A 137 -2.08 -13.04 -17.59
N VAL A 138 -3.29 -13.59 -17.54
CA VAL A 138 -3.68 -14.83 -18.20
C VAL A 138 -4.34 -14.48 -19.53
N ARG A 139 -3.79 -15.00 -20.63
CA ARG A 139 -4.32 -14.83 -21.99
C ARG A 139 -5.16 -16.06 -22.38
N ASP A 140 -5.94 -15.93 -23.45
CA ASP A 140 -6.79 -17.04 -23.95
C ASP A 140 -5.97 -18.29 -24.33
N ASP A 141 -4.80 -18.11 -24.93
CA ASP A 141 -3.88 -19.22 -25.25
C ASP A 141 -3.36 -19.91 -23.99
N ASP A 142 -3.09 -19.13 -22.93
CA ASP A 142 -2.66 -19.67 -21.65
C ASP A 142 -3.80 -20.49 -21.04
N LEU A 143 -5.04 -19.99 -21.07
CA LEU A 143 -6.22 -20.70 -20.57
C LEU A 143 -6.50 -22.00 -21.35
N THR A 144 -6.28 -21.99 -22.66
CA THR A 144 -6.37 -23.20 -23.49
C THR A 144 -5.37 -24.26 -23.04
N ALA A 145 -4.11 -23.87 -22.82
CA ALA A 145 -3.09 -24.77 -22.33
C ALA A 145 -3.36 -25.25 -20.89
N LEU A 146 -3.88 -24.38 -20.02
CA LEU A 146 -4.29 -24.74 -18.66
C LEU A 146 -5.45 -25.75 -18.66
N ARG A 147 -6.45 -25.61 -19.54
CA ARG A 147 -7.53 -26.59 -19.69
C ARG A 147 -7.01 -27.94 -20.18
N ALA A 148 -6.08 -27.96 -21.13
CA ALA A 148 -5.42 -29.19 -21.54
C ALA A 148 -4.66 -29.88 -20.39
N LEU A 149 -4.12 -29.11 -19.42
CA LEU A 149 -3.51 -29.64 -18.19
C LEU A 149 -4.54 -30.16 -17.17
N VAL A 150 -5.79 -29.71 -17.24
CA VAL A 150 -6.90 -30.27 -16.46
C VAL A 150 -7.31 -31.62 -17.04
N ASP A 151 -7.46 -31.70 -18.37
CA ASP A 151 -7.87 -32.92 -19.07
C ASP A 151 -6.80 -34.01 -19.06
N ALA A 152 -5.54 -33.61 -19.20
CA ALA A 152 -4.36 -34.47 -19.08
C ALA A 152 -3.41 -33.87 -18.03
N PRO A 153 -3.38 -34.39 -16.79
CA PRO A 153 -2.46 -33.89 -15.77
C PRO A 153 -0.99 -34.18 -16.13
N ALA A 154 -0.15 -33.16 -16.07
CA ALA A 154 1.31 -33.29 -16.23
C ALA A 154 2.00 -33.57 -14.89
N ASP A 155 3.22 -34.12 -14.95
CA ASP A 155 4.06 -34.35 -13.76
C ASP A 155 4.55 -33.03 -13.17
N MET A 156 4.02 -32.65 -12.01
CA MET A 156 4.38 -31.40 -11.30
C MET A 156 5.41 -31.62 -10.17
N THR A 157 6.03 -32.79 -10.07
CA THR A 157 7.02 -33.09 -9.01
C THR A 157 8.25 -32.19 -9.08
N SER A 158 8.68 -31.82 -10.29
CA SER A 158 9.76 -30.86 -10.53
C SER A 158 9.52 -30.05 -11.79
N VAL A 159 10.23 -28.93 -11.92
CA VAL A 159 10.22 -28.10 -13.14
C VAL A 159 10.67 -28.91 -14.37
N ASP A 160 11.71 -29.72 -14.21
CA ASP A 160 12.26 -30.51 -15.32
C ASP A 160 11.30 -31.62 -15.74
N ALA A 161 10.69 -32.33 -14.78
CA ALA A 161 9.68 -33.35 -15.07
C ALA A 161 8.47 -32.75 -15.78
N PHE A 162 8.00 -31.58 -15.31
CA PHE A 162 6.89 -30.87 -15.93
C PHE A 162 7.17 -30.46 -17.36
N VAL A 163 8.41 -30.11 -17.71
CA VAL A 163 8.74 -29.65 -19.07
C VAL A 163 9.13 -30.80 -20.00
N ALA A 164 9.87 -31.79 -19.50
CA ALA A 164 10.43 -32.87 -20.31
C ALA A 164 9.47 -34.04 -20.53
N GLY A 165 8.49 -34.25 -19.65
CA GLY A 165 7.52 -35.35 -19.78
C GLY A 165 6.71 -35.28 -21.07
N GLU A 166 6.30 -36.43 -21.61
CA GLU A 166 5.41 -36.48 -22.78
C GLU A 166 4.04 -35.90 -22.43
N HIS A 167 3.53 -34.98 -23.25
CA HIS A 167 2.28 -34.27 -22.94
C HIS A 167 1.64 -33.65 -24.20
N PRO A 168 0.30 -33.58 -24.29
CA PRO A 168 -0.39 -32.89 -25.39
C PRO A 168 -0.03 -31.40 -25.52
N VAL A 169 0.21 -30.74 -24.39
CA VAL A 169 0.74 -29.36 -24.37
C VAL A 169 2.25 -29.38 -24.67
N PRO A 170 2.72 -28.69 -25.72
CA PRO A 170 4.13 -28.68 -26.11
C PRO A 170 5.06 -28.24 -24.96
N ALA A 171 6.26 -28.84 -24.89
CA ALA A 171 7.26 -28.51 -23.88
C ALA A 171 7.62 -27.00 -23.86
N GLY A 172 7.65 -26.36 -25.02
CA GLY A 172 7.87 -24.91 -25.13
C GLY A 172 6.79 -24.10 -24.44
N THR A 173 5.52 -24.45 -24.64
CA THR A 173 4.38 -23.80 -23.97
C THR A 173 4.41 -24.06 -22.46
N ARG A 174 4.69 -25.30 -22.03
CA ARG A 174 4.84 -25.63 -20.60
C ARG A 174 5.95 -24.83 -19.93
N ARG A 175 7.10 -24.64 -20.59
CA ARG A 175 8.18 -23.78 -20.09
C ARG A 175 7.73 -22.32 -19.96
N GLN A 176 7.05 -21.77 -20.96
CA GLN A 176 6.53 -20.40 -20.92
C GLN A 176 5.50 -20.20 -19.79
N LEU A 177 4.65 -21.20 -19.54
CA LEU A 177 3.73 -21.17 -18.41
C LEU A 177 4.50 -21.14 -17.09
N LEU A 178 5.51 -21.99 -16.90
CA LEU A 178 6.33 -21.94 -15.68
C LEU A 178 7.11 -20.64 -15.50
N ASP A 179 7.67 -20.08 -16.58
CA ASP A 179 8.40 -18.81 -16.51
C ASP A 179 7.49 -17.65 -16.07
N ARG A 180 6.20 -17.69 -16.48
CA ARG A 180 5.22 -16.65 -16.15
C ARG A 180 4.57 -16.84 -14.78
N PHE A 181 4.17 -18.06 -14.47
CA PHE A 181 3.34 -18.36 -13.31
C PHE A 181 4.12 -18.90 -12.12
N ASP A 182 5.35 -19.38 -12.32
CA ASP A 182 6.00 -20.36 -11.45
C ASP A 182 5.15 -21.62 -11.22
N ARG A 183 5.65 -22.56 -10.40
CA ARG A 183 4.93 -23.81 -10.10
C ARG A 183 3.70 -23.59 -9.22
N PHE A 184 3.78 -22.69 -8.25
CA PHE A 184 2.68 -22.37 -7.34
C PHE A 184 1.55 -21.64 -8.08
N GLY A 185 1.88 -20.58 -8.84
CA GLY A 185 0.89 -19.87 -9.64
C GLY A 185 0.30 -20.77 -10.72
N LEU A 186 1.10 -21.64 -11.35
CA LEU A 186 0.60 -22.59 -12.34
C LEU A 186 -0.40 -23.58 -11.74
N ALA A 187 -0.10 -24.16 -10.57
CA ALA A 187 -1.03 -25.04 -9.87
C ALA A 187 -2.37 -24.34 -9.58
N HIS A 188 -2.33 -23.10 -9.09
CA HIS A 188 -3.53 -22.31 -8.84
C HIS A 188 -4.28 -21.92 -10.12
N ALA A 189 -3.57 -21.66 -11.21
CA ALA A 189 -4.16 -21.34 -12.51
C ALA A 189 -4.86 -22.58 -13.12
N VAL A 190 -4.29 -23.77 -12.98
CA VAL A 190 -4.91 -25.04 -13.41
C VAL A 190 -6.19 -25.30 -12.61
N LEU A 191 -6.16 -25.14 -11.29
CA LEU A 191 -7.35 -25.28 -10.45
C LEU A 191 -8.45 -24.28 -10.84
N ALA A 192 -8.08 -23.03 -11.10
CA ALA A 192 -9.02 -22.01 -11.56
C ALA A 192 -9.59 -22.30 -12.95
N ALA A 193 -8.81 -22.91 -13.85
CA ALA A 193 -9.29 -23.38 -15.14
C ALA A 193 -10.27 -24.56 -15.00
N ALA A 194 -10.01 -25.48 -14.06
CA ALA A 194 -10.94 -26.57 -13.72
C ALA A 194 -12.27 -26.05 -13.16
N ASP A 195 -12.24 -24.96 -12.41
CA ASP A 195 -13.42 -24.22 -11.93
C ASP A 195 -14.18 -23.50 -13.08
N GLY A 196 -13.70 -23.57 -14.33
CA GLY A 196 -14.34 -22.95 -15.50
C GLY A 196 -14.16 -21.43 -15.60
N LEU A 197 -13.20 -20.84 -14.87
CA LEU A 197 -13.01 -19.39 -14.85
C LEU A 197 -12.51 -18.83 -16.20
N THR A 198 -12.87 -17.57 -16.45
CA THR A 198 -12.38 -16.79 -17.59
C THR A 198 -10.93 -16.33 -17.37
N PRO A 199 -10.16 -15.95 -18.41
CA PRO A 199 -8.78 -15.48 -18.22
C PRO A 199 -8.68 -14.28 -17.26
N ALA A 200 -9.63 -13.35 -17.35
CA ALA A 200 -9.72 -12.21 -16.44
C ALA A 200 -9.98 -12.64 -14.98
N ALA A 201 -10.83 -13.64 -14.76
CA ALA A 201 -11.11 -14.16 -13.43
C ALA A 201 -9.92 -14.96 -12.84
N VAL A 202 -9.20 -15.73 -13.66
CA VAL A 202 -7.95 -16.39 -13.23
C VAL A 202 -6.90 -15.34 -12.88
N THR A 203 -6.74 -14.30 -13.71
CA THR A 203 -5.84 -13.16 -13.45
C THR A 203 -6.18 -12.48 -12.13
N ALA A 204 -7.44 -12.18 -11.86
CA ALA A 204 -7.89 -11.60 -10.60
C ALA A 204 -7.57 -12.50 -9.39
N ARG A 205 -7.73 -13.83 -9.53
CA ARG A 205 -7.40 -14.80 -8.48
C ARG A 205 -5.90 -14.86 -8.20
N LEU A 206 -5.05 -14.87 -9.23
CA LEU A 206 -3.60 -14.81 -9.08
C LEU A 206 -3.15 -13.49 -8.45
N ARG A 207 -3.77 -12.37 -8.84
CA ARG A 207 -3.51 -11.06 -8.21
C ARG A 207 -3.88 -11.07 -6.74
N ALA A 208 -4.99 -11.69 -6.34
CA ALA A 208 -5.34 -11.85 -4.93
C ALA A 208 -4.29 -12.68 -4.17
N LEU A 209 -3.80 -13.77 -4.77
CA LEU A 209 -2.72 -14.60 -4.20
C LEU A 209 -1.38 -13.85 -4.10
N SER A 210 -1.11 -12.89 -4.99
CA SER A 210 0.11 -12.07 -4.94
C SER A 210 0.25 -11.27 -3.66
N ARG A 211 -0.87 -10.97 -2.99
CA ARG A 211 -0.97 -10.09 -1.82
C ARG A 211 -0.45 -8.67 -2.05
N THR A 212 -0.44 -8.22 -3.32
CA THR A 212 -0.08 -6.84 -3.68
C THR A 212 -0.94 -5.83 -2.90
N ASP A 213 -2.24 -6.06 -2.75
CA ASP A 213 -3.13 -5.15 -2.02
C ASP A 213 -2.76 -5.01 -0.53
N ALA A 214 -2.31 -6.09 0.11
CA ALA A 214 -1.82 -6.04 1.49
C ALA A 214 -0.54 -5.21 1.61
N VAL A 215 0.37 -5.33 0.63
CA VAL A 215 1.58 -4.50 0.57
C VAL A 215 1.22 -3.03 0.34
N LEU A 216 0.25 -2.74 -0.54
CA LEU A 216 -0.22 -1.37 -0.78
C LEU A 216 -0.84 -0.76 0.47
N ALA A 217 -1.66 -1.52 1.21
CA ALA A 217 -2.25 -1.06 2.46
C ALA A 217 -1.17 -0.74 3.52
N ALA A 218 -0.19 -1.63 3.69
CA ALA A 218 0.92 -1.40 4.62
C ALA A 218 1.82 -0.24 4.18
N LEU A 219 2.06 -0.08 2.88
CA LEU A 219 2.80 1.06 2.33
C LEU A 219 2.05 2.37 2.57
N ALA A 220 0.73 2.37 2.38
CA ALA A 220 -0.11 3.53 2.69
C ALA A 220 -0.03 3.90 4.17
N ALA A 221 -0.02 2.93 5.08
CA ALA A 221 0.15 3.15 6.51
C ALA A 221 1.54 3.73 6.86
N VAL A 222 2.62 3.14 6.33
CA VAL A 222 4.00 3.64 6.52
C VAL A 222 4.17 5.07 6.01
N ALA A 223 3.51 5.40 4.90
CA ALA A 223 3.57 6.73 4.29
C ALA A 223 2.57 7.75 4.89
N ALA A 224 1.65 7.34 5.78
CA ALA A 224 0.62 8.23 6.33
C ALA A 224 1.21 9.46 7.05
N PRO A 225 2.24 9.35 7.92
CA PRO A 225 2.85 10.51 8.57
C PRO A 225 3.42 11.54 7.59
N LEU A 226 4.02 11.06 6.49
CA LEU A 226 4.58 11.92 5.44
C LEU A 226 3.48 12.69 4.71
N ARG A 227 2.41 11.99 4.31
CA ARG A 227 1.24 12.61 3.65
C ARG A 227 0.60 13.66 4.55
N TYR A 228 0.34 13.32 5.82
CA TYR A 228 -0.23 14.25 6.79
C TYR A 228 0.65 15.50 6.98
N THR A 229 1.97 15.32 7.12
CA THR A 229 2.90 16.45 7.27
C THR A 229 2.90 17.35 6.03
N ARG A 230 2.90 16.78 4.82
CA ARG A 230 2.80 17.53 3.56
C ARG A 230 1.51 18.33 3.46
N ILE A 231 0.37 17.71 3.79
CA ILE A 231 -0.95 18.37 3.81
C ILE A 231 -0.94 19.55 4.77
N ARG A 232 -0.44 19.37 5.99
CA ARG A 232 -0.36 20.45 6.97
C ARG A 232 0.56 21.59 6.56
N ALA A 233 1.71 21.27 5.97
CA ALA A 233 2.62 22.28 5.46
C ALA A 233 1.97 23.09 4.32
N ALA A 234 1.21 22.42 3.44
CA ALA A 234 0.47 23.09 2.38
C ALA A 234 -0.65 24.00 2.90
N VAL A 235 -1.49 23.50 3.81
CA VAL A 235 -2.54 24.29 4.47
C VAL A 235 -1.94 25.51 5.16
N HIS A 236 -0.82 25.35 5.86
CA HIS A 236 -0.12 26.49 6.48
C HIS A 236 0.39 27.49 5.45
N ALA A 237 1.03 27.02 4.37
CA ALA A 237 1.51 27.88 3.30
C ALA A 237 0.37 28.67 2.62
N LEU A 238 -0.79 28.05 2.40
CA LEU A 238 -1.96 28.73 1.85
C LEU A 238 -2.50 29.81 2.80
N ARG A 239 -2.55 29.55 4.12
CA ARG A 239 -2.92 30.58 5.12
C ARG A 239 -1.96 31.77 5.09
N VAL A 240 -0.66 31.52 4.95
CA VAL A 240 0.36 32.60 4.84
C VAL A 240 0.11 33.42 3.57
N VAL A 241 -0.10 32.78 2.43
CA VAL A 241 -0.41 33.48 1.17
C VAL A 241 -1.67 34.33 1.32
N ALA A 242 -2.76 33.76 1.85
CA ALA A 242 -4.03 34.49 2.06
C ALA A 242 -3.85 35.73 2.94
N ALA A 243 -3.08 35.62 4.02
CA ALA A 243 -2.80 36.74 4.92
C ALA A 243 -1.95 37.83 4.24
N GLU A 244 -0.90 37.45 3.50
CA GLU A 244 -0.02 38.38 2.81
C GLU A 244 -0.71 39.12 1.65
N THR A 245 -1.66 38.47 0.97
CA THR A 245 -2.42 39.09 -0.13
C THR A 245 -3.73 39.71 0.32
N SER A 246 -4.10 39.57 1.60
CA SER A 246 -5.43 39.91 2.11
C SER A 246 -6.56 39.27 1.28
N ASP A 247 -6.36 38.03 0.82
CA ASP A 247 -7.34 37.29 0.02
C ASP A 247 -8.32 36.58 0.95
N GLU A 248 -9.45 37.24 1.22
CA GLU A 248 -10.51 36.72 2.09
C GLU A 248 -11.15 35.44 1.54
N ARG A 249 -11.20 35.25 0.22
CA ARG A 249 -11.77 34.04 -0.39
C ARG A 249 -10.86 32.84 -0.16
N LEU A 250 -9.55 33.03 -0.32
CA LEU A 250 -8.57 31.98 -0.01
C LEU A 250 -8.55 31.68 1.49
N ALA A 251 -8.64 32.70 2.35
CA ALA A 251 -8.72 32.50 3.80
C ALA A 251 -9.96 31.67 4.18
N ALA A 252 -11.14 32.05 3.68
CA ALA A 252 -12.39 31.33 3.92
C ALA A 252 -12.34 29.88 3.40
N PHE A 253 -11.74 29.65 2.23
CA PHE A 253 -11.56 28.31 1.69
C PHE A 253 -10.68 27.43 2.59
N VAL A 254 -9.53 27.93 3.04
CA VAL A 254 -8.57 27.15 3.84
C VAL A 254 -9.09 26.84 5.25
N ASP A 255 -10.00 27.66 5.77
CA ASP A 255 -10.66 27.44 7.06
C ASP A 255 -12.04 26.76 6.94
N GLY A 256 -12.47 26.46 5.70
CA GLY A 256 -13.70 25.75 5.39
C GLY A 256 -13.69 24.27 5.77
N ASP A 257 -14.88 23.69 5.86
CA ASP A 257 -15.07 22.35 6.41
C ASP A 257 -14.40 21.28 5.57
N ASP A 258 -14.46 21.36 4.24
CA ASP A 258 -13.80 20.40 3.35
C ASP A 258 -12.30 20.26 3.66
N VAL A 259 -11.60 21.38 3.91
CA VAL A 259 -10.18 21.36 4.26
C VAL A 259 -9.96 20.79 5.66
N VAL A 260 -10.81 21.13 6.63
CA VAL A 260 -10.73 20.58 7.99
C VAL A 260 -10.96 19.07 7.99
N LEU A 261 -11.98 18.59 7.28
CA LEU A 261 -12.30 17.17 7.16
C LEU A 261 -11.20 16.42 6.42
N ALA A 262 -10.64 17.01 5.37
CA ALA A 262 -9.51 16.44 4.66
C ALA A 262 -8.27 16.27 5.55
N VAL A 263 -7.93 17.28 6.37
CA VAL A 263 -6.84 17.18 7.36
C VAL A 263 -7.17 16.14 8.44
N MET A 264 -8.42 16.08 8.92
CA MET A 264 -8.86 15.05 9.85
C MET A 264 -8.70 13.65 9.26
N THR A 265 -9.12 13.39 8.02
CA THR A 265 -8.94 12.09 7.37
C THR A 265 -7.46 11.69 7.33
N ALA A 266 -6.57 12.61 6.95
CA ALA A 266 -5.14 12.33 6.95
C ALA A 266 -4.58 12.08 8.37
N ALA A 267 -5.13 12.73 9.40
CA ALA A 267 -4.77 12.46 10.79
C ALA A 267 -5.28 11.10 11.28
N VAL A 268 -6.49 10.69 10.87
CA VAL A 268 -7.06 9.36 11.12
C VAL A 268 -6.16 8.27 10.54
N ASP A 269 -5.72 8.42 9.30
CA ASP A 269 -4.78 7.47 8.66
C ASP A 269 -3.51 7.25 9.50
N VAL A 270 -2.96 8.33 10.08
CA VAL A 270 -1.73 8.26 10.90
C VAL A 270 -1.97 7.47 12.19
N VAL A 271 -3.05 7.77 12.92
CA VAL A 271 -3.29 7.14 14.21
C VAL A 271 -3.75 5.69 14.05
N GLU A 272 -4.51 5.38 13.00
CA GLU A 272 -4.91 4.00 12.66
C GLU A 272 -3.72 3.17 12.17
N ALA A 273 -2.77 3.76 11.44
CA ALA A 273 -1.50 3.12 11.12
C ALA A 273 -0.67 2.78 12.37
N GLY A 274 -0.85 3.55 13.46
CA GLY A 274 -0.28 3.27 14.78
C GLY A 274 -1.11 2.29 15.64
N GLY A 275 -2.19 1.74 15.11
CA GLY A 275 -3.09 0.79 15.79
C GLY A 275 -4.17 1.42 16.67
N ALA A 276 -4.32 2.75 16.67
CA ALA A 276 -5.42 3.39 17.38
C ALA A 276 -6.71 3.31 16.58
N GLU A 277 -7.82 2.91 17.21
CA GLU A 277 -9.13 2.92 16.56
C GLU A 277 -9.80 4.31 16.65
N VAL A 278 -10.44 4.71 15.56
CA VAL A 278 -11.27 5.92 15.46
C VAL A 278 -12.72 5.51 15.22
N ASP A 279 -13.64 5.97 16.07
CA ASP A 279 -15.09 5.75 15.91
C ASP A 279 -15.56 6.23 14.53
N ARG A 280 -16.18 5.32 13.76
CA ARG A 280 -16.68 5.56 12.40
C ARG A 280 -18.15 5.98 12.39
N GLY A 281 -18.81 6.07 13.55
CA GLY A 281 -20.18 6.57 13.66
C GLY A 281 -20.32 7.98 13.10
N ASP A 282 -21.47 8.23 12.48
CA ASP A 282 -21.79 9.44 11.72
C ASP A 282 -23.02 10.18 12.26
N ASP A 283 -23.31 9.98 13.54
CA ASP A 283 -24.34 10.71 14.28
C ASP A 283 -23.71 11.75 15.21
N ALA A 284 -24.49 12.76 15.61
CA ALA A 284 -24.07 13.81 16.53
C ALA A 284 -23.45 13.27 17.83
N GLY A 285 -23.96 12.14 18.34
CA GLY A 285 -23.42 11.46 19.51
C GLY A 285 -22.02 10.88 19.26
N ALA A 286 -21.82 10.22 18.11
CA ALA A 286 -20.53 9.71 17.67
C ALA A 286 -19.50 10.82 17.48
N HIS A 287 -19.89 11.93 16.82
CA HIS A 287 -19.04 13.10 16.63
C HIS A 287 -18.62 13.72 17.96
N THR A 288 -19.55 13.88 18.90
CA THR A 288 -19.28 14.41 20.25
C THR A 288 -18.30 13.51 21.02
N ARG A 289 -18.56 12.19 21.07
CA ARG A 289 -17.67 11.24 21.75
C ARG A 289 -16.28 11.23 21.13
N ARG A 290 -16.19 11.27 19.80
CA ARG A 290 -14.91 11.31 19.08
C ARG A 290 -14.15 12.60 19.40
N ALA A 291 -14.81 13.76 19.36
CA ALA A 291 -14.18 15.04 19.69
C ALA A 291 -13.59 15.05 21.11
N LEU A 292 -14.38 14.62 22.11
CA LEU A 292 -13.93 14.58 23.51
C LEU A 292 -12.78 13.59 23.73
N ARG A 293 -12.87 12.38 23.14
CA ARG A 293 -11.82 11.37 23.25
C ARG A 293 -10.49 11.88 22.70
N TRP A 294 -10.51 12.45 21.50
CA TRP A 294 -9.28 12.91 20.84
C TRP A 294 -8.73 14.20 21.47
N HIS A 295 -9.59 15.05 22.02
CA HIS A 295 -9.14 16.19 22.84
C HIS A 295 -8.43 15.71 24.12
N ALA A 296 -8.96 14.71 24.82
CA ALA A 296 -8.31 14.13 25.99
C ALA A 296 -6.99 13.43 25.61
N TYR A 297 -6.98 12.66 24.51
CA TYR A 297 -5.80 12.00 23.98
C TYR A 297 -4.69 13.00 23.65
N ALA A 298 -5.00 14.14 23.04
CA ALA A 298 -4.02 15.19 22.73
C ALA A 298 -3.29 15.77 23.96
N ARG A 299 -3.85 15.62 25.16
CA ARG A 299 -3.28 16.09 26.43
C ARG A 299 -2.41 15.04 27.14
N ALA A 300 -2.39 13.80 26.65
CA ALA A 300 -1.52 12.74 27.16
C ALA A 300 -0.04 12.99 26.75
N PRO A 301 0.94 12.35 27.42
CA PRO A 301 2.35 12.43 27.04
C PRO A 301 2.62 11.67 25.74
N LEU A 302 2.30 12.32 24.62
CA LEU A 302 2.50 11.82 23.26
C LEU A 302 3.71 12.48 22.60
N ASP A 303 4.13 12.00 21.43
CA ASP A 303 4.99 12.80 20.56
C ASP A 303 4.23 13.97 19.92
N ALA A 304 4.96 14.87 19.25
CA ALA A 304 4.36 16.05 18.63
C ALA A 304 3.44 15.71 17.44
N LEU A 305 3.68 14.61 16.74
CA LEU A 305 2.89 14.20 15.59
C LEU A 305 1.51 13.69 16.04
N HIS A 306 1.47 12.79 17.00
CA HIS A 306 0.23 12.21 17.53
C HIS A 306 -0.63 13.27 18.24
N ARG A 307 -0.03 14.21 18.99
CA ARG A 307 -0.78 15.35 19.55
C ARG A 307 -1.45 16.20 18.46
N ARG A 308 -0.74 16.45 17.36
CA ARG A 308 -1.24 17.22 16.23
C ARG A 308 -2.38 16.48 15.53
N CYS A 309 -2.22 15.18 15.27
CA CYS A 309 -3.27 14.35 14.68
C CYS A 309 -4.52 14.36 15.56
N ALA A 310 -4.35 14.18 16.87
CA ALA A 310 -5.44 14.20 17.83
C ALA A 310 -6.21 15.53 17.84
N ALA A 311 -5.49 16.67 17.78
CA ALA A 311 -6.12 17.99 17.68
C ALA A 311 -6.92 18.15 16.38
N ASP A 312 -6.38 17.69 15.25
CA ASP A 312 -7.06 17.78 13.95
C ASP A 312 -8.29 16.84 13.88
N ILE A 313 -8.22 15.65 14.49
CA ILE A 313 -9.38 14.74 14.61
C ILE A 313 -10.46 15.34 15.51
N ALA A 314 -10.09 15.93 16.65
CA ALA A 314 -11.03 16.61 17.52
C ALA A 314 -11.71 17.78 16.80
N ARG A 315 -10.94 18.59 16.08
CA ARG A 315 -11.45 19.72 15.29
C ARG A 315 -12.41 19.28 14.19
N GLY A 316 -12.05 18.29 13.38
CA GLY A 316 -12.94 17.80 12.32
C GLY A 316 -14.20 17.13 12.87
N SER A 317 -14.12 16.48 14.03
CA SER A 317 -15.31 15.93 14.70
C SER A 317 -16.28 17.01 15.18
N LEU A 318 -15.77 18.17 15.61
CA LEU A 318 -16.61 19.32 15.96
C LEU A 318 -17.28 19.93 14.72
N ARG A 319 -16.58 20.00 13.58
CA ARG A 319 -17.19 20.45 12.31
C ARG A 319 -18.33 19.54 11.83
N LEU A 320 -18.14 18.23 11.94
CA LEU A 320 -19.20 17.27 11.59
C LEU A 320 -20.41 17.37 12.53
N LEU A 321 -20.17 17.69 13.81
CA LEU A 321 -21.24 17.95 14.76
C LEU A 321 -22.04 19.20 14.38
N GLU A 322 -21.36 20.30 14.05
CA GLU A 322 -22.00 21.55 13.59
C GLU A 322 -22.92 21.29 12.38
N GLY A 323 -22.51 20.43 11.44
CA GLY A 323 -23.33 20.07 10.27
C GLY A 323 -24.46 19.06 10.51
N CYS A 324 -24.59 18.49 11.72
CA CYS A 324 -25.74 17.64 12.09
C CYS A 324 -26.94 18.45 12.62
N ASP A 325 -26.71 19.70 13.00
CA ASP A 325 -27.73 20.60 13.56
C ASP A 325 -28.46 21.42 12.47
N ASP A 326 -28.07 21.28 11.20
CA ASP A 326 -28.69 21.85 9.99
C ASP A 326 -29.59 20.84 9.25
#